data_AF-A0A939CD32-F1
#
_entry.id   AF-A0A939CD32-F1
#
_cell.length_a   1.000
_cell.length_b   1.000
_cell.length_c   1.000
_cell.angle_alpha   90.00
_cell.angle_beta   90.00
_cell.angle_gamma   90.00
#
_symmetry.space_group_name_H-M   'P 1'
#
loop_
_entity.id
_entity.type
_entity.pdbx_description
1 polymer ?
#
loop_
_entity_poly.entity_id
_entity_poly.type
_entity_poly.pdbx_seq_one_letter_code
_entity_poly.pdbx_strand_id
1 'polypeptide(L)'
;LEDRYDLSNLVTKNYGVAGERSDQILKRVKNDEDLRQDLSQADLITLTVGGNDVLKVIQSNFFGLSIETFAEPMAEYNERLKDLFAQIRELNSDAPIYVLGIYNPFYLNFPEITDMQTIIDNWNKQTETFVNQQENAFFIPINDLLYKGLSDEVGIADTEEDATEETTQTTDTGSLPESSAPNADETQSSTSATTDSSQAVGNNITNNVLYEGDRFHPNNLGYQLMANAVRDEVIKTQNYWLLEEEAK
;
A
#
# COMPACT_ATOMS: atom_id res chain seq x y z
N LEU A 1 16.77 -18.01 -1.63
CA LEU A 1 18.09 -17.40 -1.36
C LEU A 1 19.12 -18.49 -1.10
N GLU A 2 18.82 -19.45 -0.21
CA GLU A 2 19.62 -20.67 0.00
C GLU A 2 20.07 -21.32 -1.30
N ASP A 3 19.13 -21.82 -2.13
CA ASP A 3 19.48 -22.48 -3.40
C ASP A 3 20.24 -21.58 -4.39
N ARG A 4 20.01 -20.26 -4.35
CA ARG A 4 20.61 -19.31 -5.30
C ARG A 4 22.08 -19.04 -4.98
N TYR A 5 22.43 -19.05 -3.70
CA TYR A 5 23.74 -18.64 -3.20
C TYR A 5 24.46 -19.73 -2.42
N ASP A 6 23.93 -20.96 -2.41
CA ASP A 6 24.45 -22.12 -1.67
C ASP A 6 24.69 -21.82 -0.18
N LEU A 7 23.76 -21.07 0.42
CA LEU A 7 23.87 -20.70 1.84
C LEU A 7 23.70 -21.95 2.70
N SER A 8 24.65 -22.17 3.62
CA SER A 8 24.63 -23.37 4.48
C SER A 8 23.45 -23.40 5.45
N ASN A 9 22.88 -22.24 5.78
CA ASN A 9 21.73 -22.10 6.67
C ASN A 9 21.08 -20.70 6.51
N LEU A 10 19.76 -20.63 6.35
CA LEU A 10 18.99 -19.39 6.48
C LEU A 10 18.16 -19.41 7.77
N VAL A 11 18.52 -18.54 8.72
CA VAL A 11 17.76 -18.35 9.96
C VAL A 11 16.95 -17.08 9.87
N THR A 12 15.66 -17.15 10.22
CA THR A 12 14.78 -15.98 10.27
C THR A 12 14.31 -15.74 11.70
N LYS A 13 14.24 -14.46 12.09
CA LYS A 13 13.71 -14.01 13.38
C LYS A 13 12.61 -13.00 13.14
N ASN A 14 11.40 -13.31 13.61
CA ASN A 14 10.24 -12.44 13.43
C ASN A 14 9.96 -11.66 14.72
N TYR A 15 10.21 -10.35 14.67
CA TYR A 15 9.91 -9.41 15.74
C TYR A 15 8.72 -8.49 15.41
N GLY A 16 7.95 -8.80 14.36
CA GLY A 16 6.74 -8.09 14.01
C GLY A 16 5.64 -8.31 15.05
N VAL A 17 5.02 -7.22 15.49
CA VAL A 17 3.89 -7.23 16.43
C VAL A 17 2.72 -6.48 15.78
N ALA A 18 1.57 -7.13 15.71
CA ALA A 18 0.38 -6.55 15.09
C ALA A 18 -0.02 -5.24 15.76
N GLY A 19 -0.30 -4.21 14.96
CA GLY A 19 -0.76 -2.91 15.44
C GLY A 19 0.30 -1.99 16.04
N GLU A 20 1.58 -2.40 16.09
CA GLU A 20 2.63 -1.53 16.61
C GLU A 20 2.96 -0.35 15.70
N ARG A 21 3.17 0.80 16.34
CA ARG A 21 3.67 2.04 15.73
C ARG A 21 5.17 2.20 15.92
N SER A 22 5.74 3.19 15.24
CA SER A 22 7.16 3.55 15.31
C SER A 22 7.66 3.81 16.74
N ASP A 23 6.87 4.43 17.62
CA ASP A 23 7.23 4.69 19.02
C ASP A 23 7.38 3.39 19.85
N GLN A 24 6.51 2.41 19.59
CA GLN A 24 6.53 1.12 20.27
C GLN A 24 7.68 0.23 19.78
N ILE A 25 7.92 0.21 18.47
CA ILE A 25 9.06 -0.50 17.87
C ILE A 25 10.38 0.07 18.41
N LEU A 26 10.53 1.41 18.40
CA LEU A 26 11.70 2.08 18.96
C LEU A 26 11.92 1.73 20.43
N LYS A 27 10.85 1.66 21.22
CA LYS A 27 10.92 1.23 22.62
C LYS A 27 11.45 -0.21 22.74
N ARG A 28 11.01 -1.14 21.89
CA ARG A 28 11.53 -2.52 21.92
C ARG A 28 13.00 -2.58 21.50
N VAL A 29 13.39 -1.92 20.41
CA VAL A 29 14.80 -1.85 19.98
C VAL A 29 15.72 -1.28 21.07
N LYS A 30 15.23 -0.36 21.90
CA LYS A 30 15.99 0.21 23.03
C LYS A 30 16.10 -0.72 24.25
N ASN A 31 15.18 -1.66 24.46
CA ASN A 31 15.02 -2.32 25.77
C ASN A 31 14.85 -3.86 25.74
N ASP A 32 14.53 -4.45 24.60
CA ASP A 32 14.33 -5.90 24.46
C ASP A 32 15.67 -6.56 24.13
N GLU A 33 16.25 -7.26 25.12
CA GLU A 33 17.59 -7.84 25.00
C GLU A 33 17.69 -8.92 23.92
N ASP A 34 16.64 -9.74 23.72
CA ASP A 34 16.65 -10.79 22.71
C ASP A 34 16.62 -10.16 21.30
N LEU A 35 15.77 -9.15 21.09
CA LEU A 35 15.73 -8.38 19.84
C LEU A 35 17.07 -7.69 19.57
N ARG A 36 17.66 -7.05 20.58
CA ARG A 36 18.94 -6.35 20.43
C ARG A 36 20.08 -7.30 20.09
N GLN A 37 20.11 -8.47 20.73
CA GLN A 37 21.09 -9.51 20.45
C GLN A 37 20.95 -10.01 19.01
N ASP A 38 19.74 -10.33 18.57
CA ASP A 38 19.49 -10.79 17.20
C ASP A 38 19.79 -9.68 16.16
N LEU A 39 19.48 -8.41 16.45
CA LEU A 39 19.87 -7.27 15.59
C LEU A 39 21.39 -7.15 15.43
N SER A 40 22.15 -7.33 16.52
CA SER A 40 23.62 -7.25 16.49
C SER A 40 24.30 -8.34 15.67
N GLN A 41 23.60 -9.45 15.42
CA GLN A 41 24.09 -10.62 14.68
C GLN A 41 23.46 -10.77 13.30
N ALA A 42 22.49 -9.92 12.95
CA ALA A 42 21.76 -10.05 11.70
C ALA A 42 22.67 -9.76 10.50
N ASP A 43 22.64 -10.64 9.50
CA ASP A 43 23.26 -10.38 8.19
C ASP A 43 22.37 -9.51 7.29
N LEU A 44 21.06 -9.51 7.55
CA LEU A 44 20.02 -8.85 6.76
C LEU A 44 18.90 -8.37 7.70
N ILE A 45 18.48 -7.11 7.58
CA ILE A 45 17.39 -6.56 8.39
C ILE A 45 16.26 -6.08 7.48
N THR A 46 15.04 -6.59 7.68
CA THR A 46 13.83 -6.02 7.05
C THR A 46 13.05 -5.22 8.08
N LEU A 47 12.56 -4.05 7.68
CA LEU A 47 11.84 -3.13 8.57
C LEU A 47 10.51 -2.69 7.93
N THR A 48 9.42 -3.04 8.59
CA THR A 48 8.06 -2.56 8.25
C THR A 48 7.57 -1.64 9.36
N VAL A 49 7.44 -0.33 9.09
CA VAL A 49 7.08 0.68 10.09
C VAL A 49 6.30 1.83 9.45
N GLY A 50 5.46 2.53 10.23
CA GLY A 50 4.74 3.74 9.78
C GLY A 50 3.26 3.55 9.47
N GLY A 51 2.81 2.35 9.07
CA GLY A 51 1.41 2.13 8.70
C GLY A 51 0.43 2.40 9.86
N ASN A 52 0.77 1.91 11.06
CA ASN A 52 -0.04 2.15 12.25
C ASN A 52 0.11 3.59 12.80
N ASP A 53 1.18 4.29 12.47
CA ASP A 53 1.33 5.72 12.78
C ASP A 53 0.30 6.53 11.99
N VAL A 54 0.17 6.25 10.68
CA VAL A 54 -0.88 6.82 9.82
C VAL A 54 -2.27 6.44 10.32
N LEU A 55 -2.51 5.18 10.66
CA LEU A 55 -3.81 4.74 11.21
C LEU A 55 -4.18 5.48 12.50
N LYS A 56 -3.22 5.77 13.37
CA LYS A 56 -3.49 6.54 14.60
C LYS A 56 -3.99 7.94 14.28
N VAL A 57 -3.42 8.61 13.28
CA VAL A 57 -3.88 9.95 12.84
C VAL A 57 -5.31 9.87 12.35
N ILE A 58 -5.61 8.87 11.51
CA ILE A 58 -6.95 8.64 10.97
C ILE A 58 -7.97 8.45 12.09
N GLN A 59 -7.68 7.54 13.03
CA GLN A 59 -8.56 7.24 14.17
C GLN A 59 -8.80 8.45 15.07
N SER A 60 -7.83 9.36 15.14
CA SER A 60 -7.90 10.57 15.98
C SER A 60 -8.62 11.74 15.29
N ASN A 61 -8.84 11.70 13.97
CA ASN A 61 -9.31 12.84 13.18
C ASN A 61 -10.49 12.49 12.24
N PHE A 62 -11.45 11.71 12.72
CA PHE A 62 -12.50 11.10 11.89
C PHE A 62 -13.35 12.06 11.03
N PHE A 63 -13.56 13.30 11.48
CA PHE A 63 -14.43 14.28 10.80
C PHE A 63 -13.68 15.45 10.13
N GLY A 64 -12.35 15.38 10.04
CA GLY A 64 -11.54 16.49 9.56
C GLY A 64 -10.20 16.08 8.97
N LEU A 65 -10.14 14.91 8.33
CA LEU A 65 -8.92 14.48 7.64
C LEU A 65 -8.63 15.42 6.48
N SER A 66 -7.43 15.97 6.48
CA SER A 66 -6.81 16.69 5.37
C SER A 66 -5.33 16.39 5.35
N ILE A 67 -4.63 16.70 4.26
CA ILE A 67 -3.18 16.52 4.15
C ILE A 67 -2.44 17.19 5.31
N GLU A 68 -2.90 18.36 5.75
CA GLU A 68 -2.29 19.13 6.85
C GLU A 68 -2.34 18.39 8.19
N THR A 69 -3.39 17.59 8.45
CA THR A 69 -3.51 16.83 9.70
C THR A 69 -2.45 15.74 9.85
N PHE A 70 -1.76 15.38 8.77
CA PHE A 70 -0.69 14.39 8.75
C PHE A 70 0.72 15.01 8.84
N ALA A 71 0.86 16.33 8.69
CA ALA A 71 2.17 16.99 8.63
C ALA A 71 2.98 16.85 9.93
N GLU A 72 2.39 17.18 11.08
CA GLU A 72 3.06 17.03 12.38
C GLU A 72 3.31 15.55 12.74
N PRO A 73 2.32 14.63 12.63
CA PRO A 73 2.57 13.20 12.82
C PRO A 73 3.67 12.61 11.92
N MET A 74 3.78 13.07 10.68
CA MET A 74 4.86 12.67 9.77
C MET A 74 6.22 13.16 10.26
N ALA A 75 6.31 14.39 10.76
CA ALA A 75 7.54 14.92 11.36
C ALA A 75 7.94 14.10 12.59
N GLU A 76 7.01 13.77 13.49
CA GLU A 76 7.29 12.92 14.65
C GLU A 76 7.73 11.51 14.24
N TYR A 77 7.08 10.92 13.24
CA TYR A 77 7.46 9.62 12.69
C TYR A 77 8.89 9.66 12.14
N ASN A 78 9.26 10.71 11.41
CA ASN A 78 10.61 10.86 10.88
C ASN A 78 11.67 10.98 11.99
N GLU A 79 11.39 11.69 13.08
CA GLU A 79 12.29 11.70 14.24
C GLU A 79 12.44 10.31 14.88
N ARG A 80 11.34 9.57 15.01
CA ARG A 80 11.37 8.18 15.51
C ARG A 80 12.13 7.25 14.57
N LEU A 81 12.01 7.45 13.26
CA LEU A 81 12.72 6.66 12.25
C LEU A 81 14.23 6.92 12.31
N LYS A 82 14.65 8.18 12.47
CA LYS A 82 16.06 8.56 12.72
C LYS A 82 16.60 7.85 13.96
N ASP A 83 15.89 7.95 15.07
CA ASP A 83 16.23 7.30 16.33
C ASP A 83 16.33 5.77 16.20
N LEU A 84 15.39 5.16 15.48
CA LEU A 84 15.35 3.73 15.23
C LEU A 84 16.56 3.27 14.41
N PHE A 85 16.88 3.98 13.33
CA PHE A 85 18.07 3.71 12.52
C PHE A 85 19.35 3.89 13.31
N ALA A 86 19.46 4.95 14.12
CA ALA A 86 20.62 5.17 14.98
C ALA A 86 20.82 4.01 15.96
N GLN A 87 19.75 3.51 16.58
CA GLN A 87 19.83 2.36 17.49
C GLN A 87 20.19 1.05 16.77
N ILE A 88 19.64 0.80 15.58
CA ILE A 88 20.01 -0.36 14.78
C ILE A 88 21.49 -0.28 14.38
N ARG A 89 21.96 0.89 13.93
CA ARG A 89 23.36 1.10 13.53
C ARG A 89 24.35 1.07 14.70
N GLU A 90 23.92 1.42 15.91
CA GLU A 90 24.71 1.23 17.12
C GLU A 90 24.93 -0.26 17.44
N LEU A 91 23.92 -1.10 17.17
CA LEU A 91 24.00 -2.55 17.38
C LEU A 91 24.70 -3.27 16.22
N ASN A 92 24.52 -2.78 15.00
CA ASN A 92 24.98 -3.40 13.76
C ASN A 92 25.26 -2.32 12.69
N SER A 93 26.53 -1.94 12.57
CA SER A 93 26.97 -0.89 11.62
C SER A 93 26.83 -1.31 10.17
N ASP A 94 26.87 -2.62 9.89
CA ASP A 94 27.20 -3.12 8.54
C ASP A 94 26.00 -3.71 7.82
N ALA A 95 25.07 -4.38 8.51
CA ALA A 95 24.01 -5.14 7.86
C ALA A 95 23.08 -4.26 7.00
N PRO A 96 22.72 -4.68 5.77
CA PRO A 96 21.78 -3.94 4.97
C PRO A 96 20.38 -3.90 5.60
N ILE A 97 19.76 -2.72 5.57
CA ILE A 97 18.41 -2.48 6.11
C ILE A 97 17.44 -2.24 4.94
N TYR A 98 16.44 -3.10 4.80
CA TYR A 98 15.40 -2.99 3.77
C TYR A 98 14.11 -2.47 4.41
N VAL A 99 13.78 -1.21 4.15
CA VAL A 99 12.58 -0.57 4.68
C VAL A 99 11.46 -0.68 3.66
N LEU A 100 10.37 -1.35 4.02
CA LEU A 100 9.18 -1.41 3.18
C LEU A 100 8.36 -0.15 3.37
N GLY A 101 7.90 0.44 2.26
CA GLY A 101 6.91 1.51 2.29
C GLY A 101 5.58 1.06 2.90
N ILE A 102 4.70 2.02 3.16
CA ILE A 102 3.32 1.78 3.59
C ILE A 102 2.38 1.86 2.38
N TYR A 103 1.17 1.33 2.52
CA TYR A 103 0.17 1.33 1.44
C TYR A 103 -1.15 1.95 1.90
N ASN A 104 -1.94 2.42 0.94
CA ASN A 104 -3.21 3.10 1.21
C ASN A 104 -4.29 2.13 1.74
N PRO A 105 -4.76 2.32 2.98
CA PRO A 105 -5.70 1.39 3.61
C PRO A 105 -7.16 1.58 3.21
N PHE A 106 -7.49 2.67 2.52
CA PHE A 106 -8.88 3.05 2.26
C PHE A 106 -9.32 2.94 0.83
N TYR A 107 -8.40 2.74 -0.10
CA TYR A 107 -8.69 2.84 -1.52
C TYR A 107 -9.91 2.01 -1.98
N LEU A 108 -10.04 0.78 -1.48
CA LEU A 108 -11.14 -0.12 -1.86
C LEU A 108 -12.48 0.22 -1.22
N ASN A 109 -12.45 0.88 -0.07
CA ASN A 109 -13.63 1.21 0.72
C ASN A 109 -14.13 2.63 0.41
N PHE A 110 -13.22 3.53 0.04
CA PHE A 110 -13.47 4.97 -0.16
C PHE A 110 -12.57 5.54 -1.29
N PRO A 111 -12.77 5.12 -2.56
CA PRO A 111 -11.93 5.54 -3.69
C PRO A 111 -11.96 7.05 -3.96
N GLU A 112 -13.04 7.73 -3.58
CA GLU A 112 -13.21 9.18 -3.72
C GLU A 112 -12.29 9.99 -2.78
N ILE A 113 -11.70 9.35 -1.76
CA ILE A 113 -10.76 10.01 -0.83
C ILE A 113 -9.34 9.95 -1.43
N THR A 114 -9.13 10.74 -2.48
CA THR A 114 -7.84 10.82 -3.20
C THR A 114 -6.71 11.41 -2.34
N ASP A 115 -7.04 12.31 -1.41
CA ASP A 115 -6.10 12.88 -0.44
C ASP A 115 -5.35 11.81 0.35
N MET A 116 -6.00 10.66 0.64
CA MET A 116 -5.33 9.57 1.36
C MET A 116 -4.18 8.98 0.55
N GLN A 117 -4.35 8.86 -0.77
CA GLN A 117 -3.28 8.40 -1.64
C GLN A 117 -2.11 9.38 -1.62
N THR A 118 -2.42 10.68 -1.71
CA THR A 118 -1.40 11.74 -1.60
C THR A 118 -0.69 11.73 -0.24
N ILE A 119 -1.40 11.48 0.85
CA ILE A 119 -0.80 11.35 2.20
C ILE A 119 0.18 10.18 2.24
N ILE A 120 -0.20 9.01 1.73
CA ILE A 120 0.64 7.81 1.70
C ILE A 120 1.86 8.01 0.80
N ASP A 121 1.68 8.63 -0.37
CA ASP A 121 2.78 8.94 -1.28
C ASP A 121 3.78 9.92 -0.65
N ASN A 122 3.28 10.95 0.03
CA ASN A 122 4.13 11.88 0.77
C ASN A 122 4.90 11.18 1.90
N TRP A 123 4.25 10.27 2.64
CA TRP A 123 4.87 9.52 3.73
C TRP A 123 5.95 8.56 3.24
N ASN A 124 5.66 7.84 2.16
CA ASN A 124 6.62 6.99 1.48
C ASN A 124 7.78 7.81 0.91
N LYS A 125 7.50 8.98 0.31
CA LYS A 125 8.55 9.83 -0.25
C LYS A 125 9.52 10.34 0.82
N GLN A 126 9.00 10.76 1.97
CA GLN A 126 9.83 11.19 3.09
C GLN A 126 10.65 10.03 3.67
N THR A 127 10.02 8.85 3.83
CA THR A 127 10.70 7.64 4.30
C THR A 127 11.82 7.24 3.34
N GLU A 128 11.52 7.16 2.03
CA GLU A 128 12.49 6.89 0.97
C GLU A 128 13.65 7.89 0.99
N THR A 129 13.34 9.19 1.09
CA THR A 129 14.37 10.24 1.12
C THR A 129 15.31 10.06 2.31
N PHE A 130 14.77 9.74 3.49
CA PHE A 130 15.58 9.46 4.67
C PHE A 130 16.42 8.19 4.50
N VAL A 131 15.82 7.09 4.03
CA VAL A 131 16.49 5.79 3.85
C VAL A 131 17.64 5.89 2.85
N ASN A 132 17.44 6.59 1.73
CA ASN A 132 18.47 6.80 0.70
C ASN A 132 19.66 7.67 1.17
N GLN A 133 19.56 8.33 2.33
CA GLN A 133 20.67 9.05 2.97
C GLN A 133 21.45 8.18 3.95
N GLN A 134 20.96 6.98 4.28
CA GLN A 134 21.62 6.07 5.20
C GLN A 134 22.57 5.14 4.46
N GLU A 135 23.67 4.79 5.11
CA GLU A 135 24.57 3.78 4.59
C GLU A 135 23.90 2.39 4.62
N ASN A 136 24.12 1.64 3.54
CA ASN A 136 23.62 0.28 3.36
C ASN A 136 22.13 0.11 3.71
N ALA A 137 21.28 1.00 3.18
CA ALA A 137 19.84 0.94 3.41
C ALA A 137 19.08 1.15 2.11
N PHE A 138 17.96 0.44 1.97
CA PHE A 138 17.20 0.37 0.72
C PHE A 138 15.71 0.50 1.00
N PHE A 139 15.05 1.42 0.31
CA PHE A 139 13.60 1.57 0.37
C PHE A 139 12.92 0.66 -0.66
N ILE A 140 11.89 -0.07 -0.24
CA ILE A 140 11.12 -0.98 -1.10
C ILE A 140 9.70 -0.41 -1.26
N PRO A 141 9.35 0.14 -2.44
CA PRO A 141 8.02 0.68 -2.70
C PRO A 141 7.02 -0.45 -2.91
N ILE A 142 6.15 -0.69 -1.92
CA ILE A 142 5.10 -1.72 -1.99
C ILE A 142 3.68 -1.16 -2.19
N ASN A 143 3.51 0.17 -2.11
CA ASN A 143 2.19 0.78 -2.20
C ASN A 143 1.47 0.39 -3.49
N ASP A 144 2.11 0.62 -4.64
CA ASP A 144 1.55 0.29 -5.94
C ASP A 144 1.30 -1.22 -6.11
N LEU A 145 2.16 -2.08 -5.55
CA LEU A 145 1.98 -3.54 -5.63
C LEU A 145 0.70 -4.00 -4.94
N LEU A 146 0.38 -3.37 -3.81
CA LEU A 146 -0.81 -3.71 -3.02
C LEU A 146 -2.06 -2.95 -3.48
N TYR A 147 -1.85 -1.74 -4.01
CA TYR A 147 -2.89 -0.91 -4.61
C TYR A 147 -3.40 -1.52 -5.93
N LYS A 148 -2.50 -1.83 -6.87
CA LYS A 148 -2.80 -2.27 -8.24
C LYS A 148 -3.23 -3.73 -8.37
N GLY A 149 -2.89 -4.56 -7.39
CA GLY A 149 -3.10 -6.01 -7.47
C GLY A 149 -2.33 -6.66 -8.64
N LEU A 150 -2.72 -7.87 -9.03
CA LEU A 150 -2.21 -8.47 -10.27
C LEU A 150 -3.04 -8.00 -11.47
N SER A 151 -2.37 -7.76 -12.60
CA SER A 151 -2.89 -7.33 -13.90
C SER A 151 -3.12 -5.81 -14.09
N ASP A 152 -2.70 -4.96 -13.16
CA ASP A 152 -2.96 -3.50 -13.20
C ASP A 152 -4.47 -3.13 -13.28
N GLU A 153 -5.36 -4.11 -13.10
CA GLU A 153 -6.82 -3.96 -13.26
C GLU A 153 -7.52 -3.50 -11.97
N VAL A 154 -6.77 -3.17 -10.93
CA VAL A 154 -7.36 -2.76 -9.66
C VAL A 154 -6.91 -1.37 -9.29
N GLY A 155 -7.88 -0.49 -9.21
CA GLY A 155 -7.72 0.79 -8.59
C GLY A 155 -7.43 1.96 -9.51
N ILE A 156 -8.14 2.01 -10.63
CA ILE A 156 -8.37 3.26 -11.33
C ILE A 156 -9.84 3.60 -11.07
N ALA A 157 -10.11 4.64 -10.28
CA ALA A 157 -11.33 5.38 -10.52
C ALA A 157 -11.08 6.02 -11.88
N ASP A 158 -11.84 5.61 -12.90
CA ASP A 158 -11.68 6.08 -14.28
C ASP A 158 -11.50 7.61 -14.30
N THR A 159 -10.25 8.07 -14.40
CA THR A 159 -10.00 9.41 -14.91
C THR A 159 -10.06 9.25 -16.41
N GLU A 160 -11.20 9.67 -16.98
CA GLU A 160 -11.44 9.80 -18.42
C GLU A 160 -10.41 10.74 -19.06
N GLU A 161 -9.16 10.32 -19.23
CA GLU A 161 -8.17 10.99 -20.07
C GLU A 161 -7.23 9.95 -20.69
N ASP A 162 -7.75 9.06 -21.53
CA ASP A 162 -7.09 8.73 -22.80
C ASP A 162 -8.05 7.98 -23.74
N ALA A 163 -8.81 8.75 -24.53
CA ALA A 163 -9.41 8.24 -25.76
C ALA A 163 -9.32 9.35 -26.81
N THR A 164 -8.18 9.37 -27.47
CA THR A 164 -7.91 10.09 -28.72
C THR A 164 -9.08 9.99 -29.70
N GLU A 165 -9.40 11.13 -30.29
CA GLU A 165 -10.30 11.33 -31.41
C GLU A 165 -10.14 10.26 -32.50
N GLU A 166 -11.20 9.51 -32.79
CA GLU A 166 -11.49 9.12 -34.17
C GLU A 166 -12.97 9.37 -34.48
N THR A 167 -13.16 10.43 -35.26
CA THR A 167 -14.43 10.78 -35.88
C THR A 167 -14.69 9.81 -37.02
N THR A 168 -15.81 9.08 -36.99
CA THR A 168 -16.42 8.56 -38.21
C THR A 168 -17.91 8.86 -38.24
N GLN A 169 -18.24 9.88 -39.02
CA GLN A 169 -19.57 10.09 -39.58
C GLN A 169 -19.90 8.94 -40.53
N THR A 170 -21.05 8.31 -40.34
CA THR A 170 -21.84 7.78 -41.45
C THR A 170 -23.32 8.12 -41.25
N THR A 171 -23.75 9.03 -42.10
CA THR A 171 -25.13 9.22 -42.56
C THR A 171 -25.66 7.91 -43.16
N ASP A 172 -26.90 7.51 -42.90
CA ASP A 172 -27.93 7.47 -43.95
C ASP A 172 -29.34 7.26 -43.39
N THR A 173 -30.23 7.83 -44.17
CA THR A 173 -31.67 8.06 -44.16
C THR A 173 -32.58 6.83 -44.16
N GLY A 174 -33.87 7.02 -43.82
CA GLY A 174 -34.90 6.07 -44.27
C GLY A 174 -36.24 6.05 -43.54
N SER A 175 -37.08 7.05 -43.80
CA SER A 175 -38.54 6.93 -43.99
C SER A 175 -39.49 6.56 -42.83
N LEU A 176 -40.25 7.59 -42.41
CA LEU A 176 -41.70 7.54 -42.10
C LEU A 176 -42.50 7.18 -43.38
N PRO A 177 -43.74 6.65 -43.32
CA PRO A 177 -44.97 7.40 -42.95
C PRO A 177 -45.99 6.51 -42.18
N GLU A 178 -47.18 6.89 -41.72
CA GLU A 178 -47.98 8.11 -41.52
C GLU A 178 -49.19 7.65 -40.67
N SER A 179 -49.74 8.56 -39.85
CA SER A 179 -51.15 8.60 -39.41
C SER A 179 -51.66 7.43 -38.54
N SER A 180 -52.46 7.59 -37.50
CA SER A 180 -53.49 8.59 -37.22
C SER A 180 -53.90 8.42 -35.75
N ALA A 181 -54.05 9.54 -35.02
CA ALA A 181 -54.77 9.57 -33.74
C ALA A 181 -56.29 9.60 -34.01
N PRO A 182 -57.21 9.32 -33.05
CA PRO A 182 -57.33 10.19 -31.87
C PRO A 182 -57.86 9.55 -30.55
N ASN A 183 -57.79 10.38 -29.50
CA ASN A 183 -58.61 10.44 -28.27
C ASN A 183 -58.28 9.45 -27.14
N ALA A 184 -57.79 9.95 -25.99
CA ALA A 184 -58.53 10.62 -24.88
C ALA A 184 -59.30 9.57 -24.07
N ASP A 185 -58.68 9.06 -22.99
CA ASP A 185 -58.78 9.56 -21.60
C ASP A 185 -60.04 9.03 -20.90
N GLU A 186 -59.86 8.07 -20.00
CA GLU A 186 -60.18 8.22 -18.56
C GLU A 186 -60.25 6.86 -17.84
N THR A 187 -59.82 6.91 -16.57
CA THR A 187 -60.23 6.12 -15.40
C THR A 187 -59.61 4.74 -15.05
N GLN A 188 -58.87 4.82 -13.92
CA GLN A 188 -58.98 4.00 -12.69
C GLN A 188 -58.19 2.69 -12.52
N SER A 189 -57.13 2.82 -11.71
CA SER A 189 -56.92 2.13 -10.43
C SER A 189 -56.79 0.60 -10.40
N SER A 190 -55.56 0.11 -10.23
CA SER A 190 -55.27 -1.00 -9.32
C SER A 190 -53.76 -1.21 -9.09
N THR A 191 -53.33 -0.99 -7.84
CA THR A 191 -52.31 -1.76 -7.08
C THR A 191 -51.07 -2.30 -7.80
N SER A 192 -49.89 -1.84 -7.37
CA SER A 192 -48.79 -2.71 -6.92
C SER A 192 -47.74 -1.90 -6.16
N ALA A 193 -47.38 -2.37 -4.97
CA ALA A 193 -46.32 -1.81 -4.14
C ALA A 193 -44.99 -1.84 -4.89
N THR A 194 -44.42 -0.68 -5.18
CA THR A 194 -43.03 -0.54 -5.61
C THR A 194 -42.15 -0.49 -4.36
N THR A 195 -41.51 -1.62 -4.06
CA THR A 195 -40.29 -1.66 -3.26
C THR A 195 -39.25 -0.82 -4.01
N ASP A 196 -38.93 0.34 -3.48
CA ASP A 196 -37.84 1.18 -3.93
C ASP A 196 -36.52 0.50 -3.57
N SER A 197 -36.06 -0.39 -4.44
CA SER A 197 -34.66 -0.80 -4.45
C SER A 197 -33.90 0.24 -5.25
N SER A 198 -33.54 1.34 -4.58
CA SER A 198 -32.48 2.23 -5.05
C SER A 198 -31.21 1.38 -5.18
N GLN A 199 -30.95 0.88 -6.38
CA GLN A 199 -29.66 0.34 -6.75
C GLN A 199 -28.65 1.48 -6.61
N ALA A 200 -27.96 1.51 -5.48
CA ALA A 200 -26.65 2.15 -5.43
C ALA A 200 -25.80 1.39 -6.46
N VAL A 201 -25.46 2.07 -7.55
CA VAL A 201 -24.41 1.62 -8.47
C VAL A 201 -23.11 1.66 -7.68
N GLY A 202 -22.83 0.60 -6.93
CA GLY A 202 -21.57 0.42 -6.23
C GLY A 202 -20.54 -0.03 -7.25
N ASN A 203 -19.57 0.83 -7.57
CA ASN A 203 -18.36 0.39 -8.25
C ASN A 203 -17.72 -0.70 -7.39
N ASN A 204 -17.83 -1.96 -7.83
CA ASN A 204 -17.18 -3.10 -7.18
C ASN A 204 -15.68 -3.07 -7.47
N ILE A 205 -14.94 -2.21 -6.76
CA ILE A 205 -13.48 -2.21 -6.81
C ILE A 205 -13.00 -3.48 -6.10
N THR A 206 -12.60 -4.49 -6.87
CA THR A 206 -12.09 -5.78 -6.37
C THR A 206 -10.58 -5.76 -6.31
N ASN A 207 -9.98 -6.14 -5.18
CA ASN A 207 -8.53 -6.30 -5.05
C ASN A 207 -8.21 -7.74 -4.63
N ASN A 208 -7.41 -8.42 -5.43
CA ASN A 208 -7.07 -9.83 -5.22
C ASN A 208 -5.90 -10.06 -4.28
N VAL A 209 -5.24 -9.00 -3.79
CA VAL A 209 -4.06 -9.07 -2.92
C VAL A 209 -4.34 -8.69 -1.48
N LEU A 210 -5.53 -8.14 -1.17
CA LEU A 210 -6.00 -7.90 0.20
C LEU A 210 -7.00 -8.98 0.65
N TYR A 211 -7.12 -9.15 1.97
CA TYR A 211 -8.07 -10.07 2.57
C TYR A 211 -9.50 -9.54 2.40
N GLU A 212 -10.41 -10.35 1.86
CA GLU A 212 -11.78 -9.90 1.55
C GLU A 212 -12.56 -9.44 2.79
N GLY A 213 -12.28 -10.03 3.95
CA GLY A 213 -13.03 -9.75 5.17
C GLY A 213 -12.80 -8.36 5.76
N ASP A 214 -11.60 -7.80 5.62
CA ASP A 214 -11.27 -6.46 6.13
C ASP A 214 -10.86 -5.46 5.04
N ARG A 215 -10.56 -5.94 3.82
CA ARG A 215 -10.11 -5.16 2.66
C ARG A 215 -8.95 -4.22 3.02
N PHE A 216 -8.12 -4.64 3.97
CA PHE A 216 -7.05 -3.84 4.56
C PHE A 216 -5.76 -4.65 4.65
N HIS A 217 -5.76 -5.82 5.28
CA HIS A 217 -4.54 -6.61 5.41
C HIS A 217 -4.23 -7.37 4.10
N PRO A 218 -2.96 -7.51 3.71
CA PRO A 218 -2.61 -8.37 2.58
C PRO A 218 -3.05 -9.80 2.84
N ASN A 219 -3.56 -10.47 1.81
CA ASN A 219 -3.78 -11.91 1.86
C ASN A 219 -2.47 -12.65 1.51
N ASN A 220 -2.53 -13.97 1.36
CA ASN A 220 -1.34 -14.77 1.03
C ASN A 220 -0.64 -14.30 -0.26
N LEU A 221 -1.40 -13.87 -1.27
CA LEU A 221 -0.86 -13.35 -2.52
C LEU A 221 -0.21 -11.97 -2.30
N GLY A 222 -0.85 -11.08 -1.56
CA GLY A 222 -0.27 -9.77 -1.23
C GLY A 222 1.05 -9.90 -0.45
N TYR A 223 1.10 -10.79 0.55
CA TYR A 223 2.34 -11.10 1.25
C TYR A 223 3.41 -11.72 0.33
N GLN A 224 3.02 -12.53 -0.66
CA GLN A 224 3.95 -13.08 -1.65
C GLN A 224 4.53 -11.97 -2.55
N LEU A 225 3.73 -10.99 -2.95
CA LEU A 225 4.24 -9.83 -3.71
C LEU A 225 5.23 -9.00 -2.90
N MET A 226 4.91 -8.72 -1.64
CA MET A 226 5.82 -8.03 -0.73
C MET A 226 7.13 -8.82 -0.54
N ALA A 227 7.03 -10.13 -0.33
CA ALA A 227 8.21 -11.00 -0.18
C ALA A 227 9.05 -11.06 -1.45
N ASN A 228 8.44 -11.07 -2.64
CA ASN A 228 9.14 -11.00 -3.91
C ASN A 228 9.88 -9.65 -4.07
N ALA A 229 9.23 -8.54 -3.73
CA ALA A 229 9.87 -7.22 -3.78
C ALA A 229 11.11 -7.13 -2.87
N VAL A 230 11.01 -7.68 -1.64
CA VAL A 230 12.16 -7.82 -0.74
C VAL A 230 13.24 -8.70 -1.35
N ARG A 231 12.88 -9.89 -1.84
CA ARG A 231 13.84 -10.81 -2.47
C ARG A 231 14.58 -10.15 -3.62
N ASP A 232 13.87 -9.44 -4.49
CA ASP A 232 14.44 -8.84 -5.68
C ASP A 232 15.42 -7.70 -5.32
N GLU A 233 15.09 -6.87 -4.32
CA GLU A 233 16.02 -5.86 -3.82
C GLU A 233 17.23 -6.50 -3.11
N VAL A 234 17.04 -7.57 -2.33
CA VAL A 234 18.13 -8.35 -1.70
C VAL A 234 19.08 -8.93 -2.76
N ILE A 235 18.56 -9.49 -3.85
CA ILE A 235 19.37 -10.01 -4.96
C ILE A 235 20.13 -8.87 -5.66
N LYS A 236 19.46 -7.75 -5.95
CA LYS A 236 20.06 -6.58 -6.58
C LYS A 236 21.20 -5.98 -5.74
N THR A 237 21.09 -6.10 -4.42
CA THR A 237 22.06 -5.56 -3.45
C THR A 237 22.96 -6.65 -2.85
N GLN A 238 23.08 -7.80 -3.52
CA GLN A 238 23.85 -8.95 -3.02
C GLN A 238 25.28 -8.61 -2.55
N ASN A 239 25.97 -7.68 -3.21
CA ASN A 239 27.34 -7.31 -2.86
C ASN A 239 27.47 -6.62 -1.49
N TYR A 240 26.35 -6.23 -0.87
CA TYR A 240 26.32 -5.58 0.45
C TYR A 240 26.12 -6.55 1.63
N TRP A 241 25.76 -7.80 1.37
CA TRP A 241 25.56 -8.83 2.42
C TRP A 241 26.23 -10.15 2.10
N LEU A 242 26.40 -10.48 0.81
CA LEU A 242 27.18 -11.63 0.36
C LEU A 242 28.61 -11.17 0.11
N LEU A 243 29.37 -10.98 1.19
CA LEU A 243 30.80 -10.69 1.08
C LEU A 243 31.49 -11.90 0.45
N GLU A 244 32.23 -11.69 -0.64
CA GLU A 244 33.12 -12.73 -1.16
C GLU A 244 34.09 -13.12 -0.04
N GLU A 245 34.24 -14.42 0.24
CA GLU A 245 35.37 -14.87 1.06
C GLU A 245 36.63 -14.31 0.39
N GLU A 246 37.29 -13.34 1.04
CA GLU A 246 38.63 -12.93 0.62
C GLU A 246 39.47 -14.21 0.60
N ALA A 247 39.83 -14.65 -0.62
CA ALA A 247 40.65 -15.82 -0.84
C ALA A 247 41.95 -15.64 -0.06
N LYS A 248 42.03 -16.30 1.10
CA LYS A 248 43.25 -16.44 1.90
C LYS A 248 44.21 -17.44 1.26
#